data_AF-A0A319DP36-F1
#
_entry.id   AF-A0A319DP36-F1
#
_cell.length_a   1.000
_cell.length_b   1.000
_cell.length_c   1.000
_cell.angle_alpha   90.00
_cell.angle_beta   90.00
_cell.angle_gamma   90.00
#
_symmetry.space_group_name_H-M   'P 1'
#
loop_
_entity.id
_entity.type
_entity.pdbx_description
1 polymer ?
#
loop_
_entity_poly.entity_id
_entity_poly.type
_entity_poly.pdbx_seq_one_letter_code
_entity_poly.pdbx_strand_id
1 'polypeptide(L)'
;MQAKSGRQRARTTRSRTGCRTCRARRIKCDETPGKCQNCTIAGWPCEGSDLNRLPGKATYSAQDAALLPSVAAQFPWTITSDEKRCLSFLWHHQIPDSVVVSGVSDLFSPQNLVGQLSAVEPAVYHALVALSAINHQVHEAGIAIPGQSLRSKWHHFALEQSLRSFSLLKHRPASQDPRLRQVILICCLLFVLTELASARYDDANTHLQAGLKILNERTLSSSPIDPALSDAFLYLESHPAFHGVHRPFRDLDTQFARLETFEAQLQPFRDVEHARRALNPLVPTIFRLLEQCWSLSETDLARQYGVLQPKQQRLLSCLTQVRSYFDDFLTTDPYFTDRERRSADVVQLSLQTFTLTLKTCLQGPWDPALHPLCPEFEDLMTRSVALNVQMGTRPQFTPDGILCAALSFLALRCPDYRIRLQAIAALRASPRAEGYYNGLVVAEFAISGLKLELTQSTSGSIKQDTGQQRLRFEKSPCPRGRTVEELLGLQQDEHLLGSIATLRGASDWLSNQSGGQVQTECSEIGGHRVWYLNRSKPERVTREEGAR
;
A
#
# COMPACT_ATOMS: atom_id res chain seq x y z
N MET A 1 35.11 59.66 -0.79
CA MET A 1 34.51 58.38 -1.23
C MET A 1 33.27 58.12 -0.40
N GLN A 2 32.08 58.41 -0.92
CA GLN A 2 30.81 58.11 -0.24
C GLN A 2 30.36 56.70 -0.63
N ALA A 3 30.19 55.83 0.37
CA ALA A 3 29.69 54.48 0.21
C ALA A 3 28.22 54.49 -0.23
N LYS A 4 27.93 53.84 -1.37
CA LYS A 4 26.55 53.63 -1.84
C LYS A 4 25.83 52.69 -0.88
N SER A 5 24.82 53.21 -0.18
CA SER A 5 23.89 52.40 0.61
C SER A 5 23.13 51.44 -0.30
N GLY A 6 23.18 50.15 0.03
CA GLY A 6 22.45 49.10 -0.67
C GLY A 6 20.95 49.36 -0.59
N ARG A 7 20.31 49.58 -1.74
CA ARG A 7 18.87 49.82 -1.86
C ARG A 7 18.10 48.57 -1.40
N GLN A 8 17.56 48.58 -0.17
CA GLN A 8 16.64 47.55 0.29
C GLN A 8 15.40 47.54 -0.63
N ARG A 9 15.12 46.40 -1.27
CA ARG A 9 13.93 46.23 -2.11
C ARG A 9 12.67 46.41 -1.26
N ALA A 10 11.81 47.36 -1.63
CA ALA A 10 10.49 47.53 -1.06
C ALA A 10 9.72 46.18 -1.10
N ARG A 11 9.22 45.74 0.05
CA ARG A 11 8.37 44.53 0.16
C ARG A 11 7.02 44.83 -0.48
N THR A 12 6.88 44.60 -1.77
CA THR A 12 5.59 44.64 -2.46
C THR A 12 4.78 43.40 -2.12
N THR A 13 3.49 43.59 -1.81
CA THR A 13 2.53 42.52 -1.54
C THR A 13 2.43 41.62 -2.78
N ARG A 14 2.58 40.30 -2.59
CA ARG A 14 2.51 39.32 -3.68
C ARG A 14 1.09 39.27 -4.26
N SER A 15 0.99 39.11 -5.58
CA SER A 15 -0.28 38.91 -6.30
C SER A 15 -1.01 37.66 -5.80
N ARG A 16 -2.31 37.78 -5.50
CA ARG A 16 -3.15 36.74 -4.88
C ARG A 16 -3.46 35.60 -5.85
N THR A 17 -3.61 35.89 -7.13
CA THR A 17 -3.87 34.93 -8.21
C THR A 17 -2.87 35.14 -9.35
N GLY A 18 -1.67 35.61 -9.05
CA GLY A 18 -0.63 35.77 -10.05
C GLY A 18 -0.26 34.49 -10.79
N CYS A 19 0.05 34.62 -12.08
CA CYS A 19 0.41 33.51 -12.92
C CYS A 19 1.69 32.81 -12.47
N ARG A 20 1.78 31.54 -12.82
CA ARG A 20 2.86 30.64 -12.42
C ARG A 20 4.22 31.10 -12.93
N THR A 21 4.30 31.59 -14.16
CA THR A 21 5.51 32.15 -14.77
C THR A 21 6.05 33.34 -13.96
N CYS A 22 5.19 34.29 -13.61
CA CYS A 22 5.56 35.43 -12.77
C CYS A 22 6.03 34.98 -11.38
N ARG A 23 5.34 33.99 -10.81
CA ARG A 23 5.66 33.45 -9.48
C ARG A 23 7.01 32.75 -9.45
N ALA A 24 7.27 31.89 -10.43
CA ALA A 24 8.52 31.16 -10.56
C ALA A 24 9.70 32.12 -10.74
N ARG A 25 9.48 33.22 -11.47
CA ARG A 25 10.44 34.33 -11.66
C ARG A 25 10.48 35.36 -10.51
N ARG A 26 9.65 35.19 -9.47
CA ARG A 26 9.54 36.06 -8.29
C ARG A 26 9.25 37.53 -8.63
N ILE A 27 8.40 37.78 -9.63
CA ILE A 27 7.90 39.11 -10.00
C ILE A 27 6.39 39.23 -9.70
N LYS A 28 5.89 40.46 -9.58
CA LYS A 28 4.45 40.71 -9.39
C LYS A 28 3.71 40.41 -10.70
N CYS A 29 2.68 39.56 -10.64
CA CYS A 29 1.77 39.37 -11.77
C CYS A 29 0.70 40.46 -11.74
N ASP A 30 0.31 40.91 -12.91
CA ASP A 30 -0.78 41.85 -13.17
C ASP A 30 -2.17 41.18 -13.19
N GLU A 31 -2.25 39.85 -13.10
CA GLU A 31 -3.49 39.06 -13.00
C GLU A 31 -4.47 39.24 -14.20
N THR A 32 -3.99 39.76 -15.32
CA THR A 32 -4.79 39.89 -16.56
C THR A 32 -5.33 38.51 -17.01
N PRO A 33 -6.64 38.39 -17.35
CA PRO A 33 -7.23 37.14 -17.81
C PRO A 33 -6.49 36.53 -19.01
N GLY A 34 -6.26 35.23 -18.98
CA GLY A 34 -5.51 34.52 -20.02
C GLY A 34 -3.99 34.70 -19.87
N LYS A 35 -3.39 35.56 -20.69
CA LYS A 35 -1.94 35.83 -20.66
C LYS A 35 -1.66 37.14 -19.94
N CYS A 36 -0.86 37.04 -18.86
CA CYS A 36 -0.42 38.20 -18.08
C CYS A 36 0.38 39.17 -18.96
N GLN A 37 0.19 40.48 -18.82
CA GLN A 37 0.89 41.47 -19.64
C GLN A 37 2.40 41.41 -19.41
N ASN A 38 2.84 41.20 -18.16
CA ASN A 38 4.26 41.06 -17.86
C ASN A 38 4.90 39.88 -18.61
N CYS A 39 4.14 38.81 -18.81
CA CYS A 39 4.56 37.62 -19.54
C CYS A 39 4.61 37.92 -21.04
N THR A 40 3.55 38.55 -21.55
CA THR A 40 3.43 38.92 -22.97
C THR A 40 4.51 39.89 -23.41
N ILE A 41 4.76 40.96 -22.63
CA ILE A 41 5.77 41.97 -22.92
C ILE A 41 7.17 41.36 -22.87
N ALA A 42 7.45 40.50 -21.88
CA ALA A 42 8.74 39.85 -21.74
C ALA A 42 8.95 38.65 -22.69
N GLY A 43 7.95 38.30 -23.49
CA GLY A 43 7.99 37.15 -24.40
C GLY A 43 8.04 35.79 -23.69
N TRP A 44 7.60 35.71 -22.43
CA TRP A 44 7.57 34.46 -21.68
C TRP A 44 6.27 33.67 -21.89
N PRO A 45 6.32 32.33 -21.88
CA PRO A 45 5.10 31.52 -21.86
C PRO A 45 4.33 31.80 -20.56
N CYS A 46 3.08 32.25 -20.67
CA CYS A 46 2.21 32.47 -19.52
C CYS A 46 1.40 31.20 -19.25
N GLU A 47 1.75 30.49 -18.19
CA GLU A 47 1.12 29.21 -17.79
C GLU A 47 -0.18 29.40 -16.98
N GLY A 48 -0.76 30.61 -16.99
CA GLY A 48 -1.95 30.93 -16.20
C GLY A 48 -1.69 30.90 -14.69
N SER A 49 -2.76 31.01 -13.91
CA SER A 49 -2.69 31.13 -12.45
C SER A 49 -2.95 29.81 -11.77
N ASP A 50 -2.13 29.48 -10.77
CA ASP A 50 -2.39 28.34 -9.88
C ASP A 50 -3.64 28.67 -9.05
N LEU A 51 -4.71 27.91 -9.26
CA LEU A 51 -5.96 28.09 -8.51
C LEU A 51 -5.83 27.53 -7.09
N ASN A 52 -5.01 26.49 -6.92
CA ASN A 52 -4.87 25.77 -5.66
C ASN A 52 -3.49 26.03 -5.04
N ARG A 53 -3.38 27.08 -4.22
CA ARG A 53 -2.12 27.40 -3.52
C ARG A 53 -1.96 26.62 -2.22
N LEU A 54 -0.74 26.16 -1.98
CA LEU A 54 -0.39 25.53 -0.71
C LEU A 54 -0.40 26.55 0.45
N PRO A 55 -0.68 26.10 1.70
CA PRO A 55 -0.62 26.96 2.87
C PRO A 55 0.75 27.65 3.02
N GLY A 56 0.74 28.88 3.55
CA GLY A 56 1.96 29.67 3.78
C GLY A 56 2.93 29.03 4.78
N LYS A 57 4.18 29.53 4.80
CA LYS A 57 5.40 29.01 5.46
C LYS A 57 5.34 28.66 6.96
N ALA A 58 4.20 28.73 7.64
CA ALA A 58 4.12 28.50 9.09
C ALA A 58 4.50 27.07 9.52
N THR A 59 4.50 26.10 8.59
CA THR A 59 4.82 24.68 8.87
C THR A 59 6.17 24.19 8.32
N TYR A 60 7.05 25.06 7.81
CA TYR A 60 8.31 24.63 7.19
C TYR A 60 9.53 25.02 8.04
N SER A 61 10.38 24.04 8.38
CA SER A 61 11.55 24.30 9.22
C SER A 61 12.57 25.20 8.50
N ALA A 62 13.40 25.92 9.27
CA ALA A 62 14.46 26.76 8.71
C ALA A 62 15.48 25.94 7.90
N GLN A 63 15.69 24.67 8.27
CA GLN A 63 16.58 23.74 7.58
C GLN A 63 16.03 23.37 6.20
N ASP A 64 14.74 23.06 6.09
CA ASP A 64 14.12 22.72 4.81
C ASP A 64 14.10 23.92 3.85
N ALA A 65 13.93 25.13 4.39
CA ALA A 65 14.00 26.37 3.61
C ALA A 65 15.40 26.61 3.00
N ALA A 66 16.47 26.12 3.66
CA ALA A 66 17.85 26.25 3.19
C ALA A 66 18.18 25.29 2.04
N LEU A 67 17.44 24.18 1.90
CA LEU A 67 17.65 23.16 0.87
C LEU A 67 16.94 23.48 -0.46
N LEU A 68 15.91 24.34 -0.44
CA LEU A 68 15.14 24.75 -1.64
C LEU A 68 15.97 25.27 -2.84
N PRO A 69 17.10 25.98 -2.66
CA PRO A 69 17.96 26.39 -3.77
C PRO A 69 18.65 25.20 -4.45
N SER A 70 19.09 24.19 -3.69
CA SER A 70 19.72 22.97 -4.22
C SER A 70 18.72 22.16 -5.06
N VAL A 71 17.50 22.01 -4.55
CA VAL A 71 16.37 21.36 -5.27
C VAL A 71 16.10 22.05 -6.61
N ALA A 72 16.12 23.39 -6.63
CA ALA A 72 15.86 24.14 -7.86
C ALA A 72 16.97 24.02 -8.91
N ALA A 73 18.21 23.73 -8.50
CA ALA A 73 19.33 23.57 -9.42
C ALA A 73 19.28 22.25 -10.21
N GLN A 74 18.46 21.28 -9.77
CA GLN A 74 18.35 19.95 -10.39
C GLN A 74 17.48 19.92 -11.65
N PHE A 75 16.72 21.00 -11.93
CA PHE A 75 15.78 21.04 -13.05
C PHE A 75 16.15 22.12 -14.06
N PRO A 76 16.06 21.84 -15.37
CA PRO A 76 16.39 22.81 -16.42
C PRO A 76 15.29 23.87 -16.66
N TRP A 77 14.19 23.85 -15.90
CA TRP A 77 13.08 24.79 -16.04
C TRP A 77 12.79 25.57 -14.74
N THR A 78 11.97 26.62 -14.87
CA THR A 78 11.63 27.46 -13.71
C THR A 78 10.51 26.82 -12.90
N ILE A 79 10.79 26.51 -11.64
CA ILE A 79 9.83 25.87 -10.72
C ILE A 79 9.32 26.87 -9.67
N THR A 80 8.07 26.70 -9.25
CA THR A 80 7.38 27.57 -8.27
C THR A 80 7.87 27.35 -6.84
N SER A 81 7.44 28.20 -5.89
CA SER A 81 7.74 28.00 -4.47
C SER A 81 7.11 26.74 -3.89
N ASP A 82 5.93 26.38 -4.39
CA ASP A 82 5.11 25.30 -3.85
C ASP A 82 5.66 23.96 -4.33
N GLU A 83 6.10 23.88 -5.58
CA GLU A 83 6.78 22.70 -6.11
C GLU A 83 8.14 22.46 -5.45
N LYS A 84 8.92 23.53 -5.20
CA LYS A 84 10.17 23.41 -4.44
C LYS A 84 9.93 22.81 -3.06
N ARG A 85 8.84 23.19 -2.41
CA ARG A 85 8.45 22.69 -1.10
C ARG A 85 8.12 21.20 -1.17
N CYS A 86 7.33 20.76 -2.15
CA CYS A 86 7.04 19.35 -2.36
C CYS A 86 8.34 18.55 -2.60
N LEU A 87 9.16 18.94 -3.57
CA LEU A 87 10.38 18.20 -3.90
C LEU A 87 11.39 18.15 -2.75
N SER A 88 11.52 19.25 -2.00
CA SER A 88 12.31 19.28 -0.77
C SER A 88 11.76 18.32 0.28
N PHE A 89 10.44 18.25 0.47
CA PHE A 89 9.82 17.28 1.38
C PHE A 89 10.09 15.84 0.91
N LEU A 90 9.92 15.56 -0.38
CA LEU A 90 10.14 14.24 -0.97
C LEU A 90 11.58 13.75 -0.74
N TRP A 91 12.58 14.55 -1.10
CA TRP A 91 13.99 14.11 -1.06
C TRP A 91 14.63 14.14 0.32
N HIS A 92 14.13 14.97 1.23
CA HIS A 92 14.76 15.14 2.55
C HIS A 92 13.98 14.52 3.70
N HIS A 93 12.70 14.20 3.51
CA HIS A 93 11.86 13.55 4.53
C HIS A 93 11.36 12.20 4.03
N GLN A 94 10.63 12.19 2.92
CA GLN A 94 9.93 10.99 2.48
C GLN A 94 10.87 9.85 2.04
N ILE A 95 11.83 10.12 1.16
CA ILE A 95 12.74 9.09 0.61
C ILE A 95 13.72 8.58 1.67
N PRO A 96 14.44 9.43 2.45
CA PRO A 96 15.34 8.93 3.50
C PRO A 96 14.64 8.04 4.53
N ASP A 97 13.38 8.35 4.84
CA ASP A 97 12.57 7.56 5.78
C ASP A 97 11.96 6.29 5.14
N SER A 98 11.72 6.27 3.81
CA SER A 98 11.07 5.15 3.10
C SER A 98 12.02 4.13 2.45
N VAL A 99 13.27 4.50 2.16
CA VAL A 99 14.24 3.66 1.43
C VAL A 99 14.69 2.41 2.22
N VAL A 100 14.25 2.27 3.46
CA VAL A 100 14.61 1.14 4.32
C VAL A 100 13.73 -0.10 4.05
N VAL A 101 12.58 0.04 3.37
CA VAL A 101 11.49 -0.94 3.50
C VAL A 101 11.05 -1.60 2.18
N SER A 102 11.51 -1.13 1.01
CA SER A 102 10.68 -1.29 -0.20
C SER A 102 11.42 -1.31 -1.55
N GLY A 103 11.02 -2.22 -2.44
CA GLY A 103 11.53 -2.38 -3.82
C GLY A 103 11.07 -1.28 -4.78
N VAL A 104 9.85 -0.78 -4.58
CA VAL A 104 9.34 0.34 -5.38
C VAL A 104 9.97 1.66 -4.92
N SER A 105 10.39 1.76 -3.64
CA SER A 105 11.13 2.93 -3.10
C SER A 105 12.51 3.11 -3.75
N ASP A 106 13.13 2.04 -4.23
CA ASP A 106 14.40 2.14 -4.96
C ASP A 106 14.27 2.99 -6.20
N LEU A 107 13.12 2.95 -6.88
CA LEU A 107 12.88 3.77 -8.06
C LEU A 107 12.96 5.28 -7.77
N PHE A 108 12.76 5.69 -6.51
CA PHE A 108 12.67 7.08 -6.08
C PHE A 108 13.99 7.73 -5.66
N SER A 109 15.08 6.98 -5.53
CA SER A 109 16.38 7.61 -5.25
C SER A 109 16.69 8.66 -6.33
N PRO A 110 17.25 9.85 -5.98
CA PRO A 110 17.62 10.86 -6.97
C PRO A 110 18.58 10.35 -8.05
N GLN A 111 19.35 9.31 -7.73
CA GLN A 111 20.28 8.63 -8.65
C GLN A 111 19.60 7.54 -9.48
N ASN A 112 18.33 7.21 -9.21
CA ASN A 112 17.58 6.13 -9.84
C ASN A 112 16.51 6.67 -10.81
N LEU A 113 15.72 5.76 -11.38
CA LEU A 113 14.91 5.99 -12.57
C LEU A 113 13.94 7.17 -12.47
N VAL A 114 13.15 7.28 -11.39
CA VAL A 114 12.14 8.35 -11.24
C VAL A 114 12.82 9.70 -11.05
N GLY A 115 13.89 9.75 -10.25
CA GLY A 115 14.67 10.97 -10.03
C GLY A 115 15.25 11.50 -11.34
N GLN A 116 15.99 10.65 -12.06
CA GLN A 116 16.60 10.99 -13.35
C GLN A 116 15.56 11.43 -14.38
N LEU A 117 14.46 10.67 -14.55
CA LEU A 117 13.44 11.02 -15.53
C LEU A 117 12.66 12.27 -15.14
N SER A 118 12.38 12.51 -13.86
CA SER A 118 11.73 13.74 -13.43
C SER A 118 12.55 15.01 -13.75
N ALA A 119 13.88 14.88 -13.83
CA ALA A 119 14.78 15.99 -14.16
C ALA A 119 14.76 16.37 -15.65
N VAL A 120 14.35 15.45 -16.53
CA VAL A 120 14.33 15.66 -17.98
C VAL A 120 12.93 15.61 -18.61
N GLU A 121 11.94 15.02 -17.94
CA GLU A 121 10.60 14.80 -18.45
C GLU A 121 9.55 15.56 -17.62
N PRO A 122 8.98 16.67 -18.15
CA PRO A 122 8.01 17.49 -17.42
C PRO A 122 6.74 16.74 -16.98
N ALA A 123 6.31 15.72 -17.72
CA ALA A 123 5.17 14.90 -17.31
C ALA A 123 5.46 14.11 -16.03
N VAL A 124 6.65 13.48 -15.96
CA VAL A 124 7.10 12.73 -14.78
C VAL A 124 7.30 13.68 -13.60
N TYR A 125 7.89 14.85 -13.86
CA TYR A 125 8.05 15.90 -12.86
C TYR A 125 6.74 16.27 -12.16
N HIS A 126 5.70 16.58 -12.93
CA HIS A 126 4.41 16.98 -12.37
C HIS A 126 3.72 15.84 -11.61
N ALA A 127 3.83 14.60 -12.08
CA ALA A 127 3.32 13.43 -11.36
C ALA A 127 4.06 13.23 -10.02
N LEU A 128 5.38 13.45 -10.00
CA LEU A 128 6.20 13.33 -8.79
C LEU A 128 5.86 14.41 -7.75
N VAL A 129 5.64 15.65 -8.21
CA VAL A 129 5.17 16.75 -7.34
C VAL A 129 3.79 16.43 -6.76
N ALA A 130 2.88 15.83 -7.55
CA ALA A 130 1.56 15.42 -7.07
C ALA A 130 1.64 14.39 -5.94
N LEU A 131 2.41 13.32 -6.14
CA LEU A 131 2.67 12.30 -5.11
C LEU A 131 3.25 12.91 -3.84
N SER A 132 4.23 13.80 -3.99
CA SER A 132 4.84 14.49 -2.87
C SER A 132 3.86 15.38 -2.09
N ALA A 133 2.96 16.09 -2.79
CA ALA A 133 1.94 16.91 -2.14
C ALA A 133 0.95 16.07 -1.32
N ILE A 134 0.54 14.89 -1.80
CA ILE A 134 -0.28 13.96 -1.03
C ILE A 134 0.47 13.40 0.17
N ASN A 135 1.74 13.04 0.03
CA ASN A 135 2.52 12.57 1.18
C ASN A 135 2.73 13.65 2.25
N HIS A 136 2.81 14.92 1.85
CA HIS A 136 2.80 16.03 2.81
C HIS A 136 1.43 16.17 3.51
N GLN A 137 0.32 15.93 2.81
CA GLN A 137 -1.00 15.85 3.45
C GLN A 137 -1.05 14.73 4.48
N VAL A 138 -0.54 13.53 4.12
CA VAL A 138 -0.48 12.38 5.03
C VAL A 138 0.36 12.72 6.26
N HIS A 139 1.51 13.39 6.08
CA HIS A 139 2.36 13.81 7.19
C HIS A 139 1.71 14.82 8.14
N GLU A 140 0.90 15.75 7.62
CA GLU A 140 0.21 16.76 8.43
C GLU A 140 -1.08 16.23 9.08
N ALA A 141 -1.82 15.35 8.42
CA ALA A 141 -3.17 14.94 8.82
C ALA A 141 -3.31 13.46 9.21
N GLY A 142 -2.27 12.65 9.06
CA GLY A 142 -2.32 11.19 9.19
C GLY A 142 -2.72 10.48 7.88
N ILE A 143 -2.70 9.15 7.91
CA ILE A 143 -3.11 8.34 6.76
C ILE A 143 -4.58 8.58 6.42
N ALA A 144 -4.88 8.60 5.12
CA ALA A 144 -6.25 8.68 4.65
C ALA A 144 -7.02 7.38 4.95
N ILE A 145 -8.32 7.51 5.13
CA ILE A 145 -9.25 6.38 5.13
C ILE A 145 -10.11 6.41 3.85
N PRO A 146 -10.59 5.26 3.36
CA PRO A 146 -11.52 5.18 2.25
C PRO A 146 -12.69 6.14 2.38
N GLY A 147 -13.28 6.61 1.28
CA GLY A 147 -14.49 7.45 1.30
C GLY A 147 -14.34 8.84 1.97
N GLN A 148 -13.19 9.15 2.56
CA GLN A 148 -12.94 10.43 3.22
C GLN A 148 -12.98 11.58 2.20
N SER A 149 -13.60 12.69 2.59
CA SER A 149 -13.63 13.88 1.73
C SER A 149 -12.25 14.51 1.58
N LEU A 150 -11.68 14.47 0.38
CA LEU A 150 -10.35 14.99 0.06
C LEU A 150 -10.39 16.50 -0.26
N ARG A 151 -10.76 17.34 0.72
CA ARG A 151 -10.93 18.79 0.53
C ARG A 151 -9.71 19.64 0.91
N SER A 152 -8.55 19.04 1.17
CA SER A 152 -7.38 19.79 1.60
C SER A 152 -6.75 20.59 0.45
N LYS A 153 -6.04 21.69 0.77
CA LYS A 153 -5.29 22.46 -0.23
C LYS A 153 -4.18 21.63 -0.88
N TRP A 154 -3.59 20.71 -0.14
CA TRP A 154 -2.61 19.75 -0.64
C TRP A 154 -3.20 18.82 -1.69
N HIS A 155 -4.39 18.27 -1.44
CA HIS A 155 -5.06 17.40 -2.39
C HIS A 155 -5.44 18.14 -3.69
N HIS A 156 -6.02 19.33 -3.58
CA HIS A 156 -6.34 20.13 -4.77
C HIS A 156 -5.09 20.52 -5.58
N PHE A 157 -3.99 20.85 -4.90
CA PHE A 157 -2.71 21.11 -5.57
C PHE A 157 -2.18 19.85 -6.26
N ALA A 158 -2.21 18.69 -5.59
CA ALA A 158 -1.81 17.42 -6.18
C ALA A 158 -2.62 17.10 -7.44
N LEU A 159 -3.94 17.24 -7.39
CA LEU A 159 -4.83 17.05 -8.55
C LEU A 159 -4.45 17.96 -9.72
N GLU A 160 -4.18 19.24 -9.45
CA GLU A 160 -3.73 20.19 -10.46
C GLU A 160 -2.41 19.76 -11.12
N GLN A 161 -1.46 19.24 -10.33
CA GLN A 161 -0.19 18.71 -10.84
C GLN A 161 -0.41 17.42 -11.65
N SER A 162 -1.27 16.51 -11.20
CA SER A 162 -1.64 15.30 -11.95
C SER A 162 -2.26 15.62 -13.31
N LEU A 163 -3.18 16.60 -13.37
CA LEU A 163 -3.79 17.04 -14.62
C LEU A 163 -2.79 17.69 -15.59
N ARG A 164 -1.79 18.41 -15.08
CA ARG A 164 -0.69 18.95 -15.90
C ARG A 164 0.15 17.82 -16.49
N SER A 165 0.53 16.84 -15.67
CA SER A 165 1.24 15.65 -16.15
C SER A 165 0.46 14.95 -17.26
N PHE A 166 -0.83 14.66 -17.03
CA PHE A 166 -1.70 14.05 -18.03
C PHE A 166 -1.80 14.86 -19.32
N SER A 167 -1.94 16.19 -19.22
CA SER A 167 -1.99 17.07 -20.38
C SER A 167 -0.70 17.01 -21.20
N LEU A 168 0.46 16.95 -20.56
CA LEU A 168 1.75 16.81 -21.25
C LEU A 168 1.87 15.47 -21.98
N LEU A 169 1.36 14.38 -21.40
CA LEU A 169 1.33 13.08 -22.07
C LEU A 169 0.38 13.09 -23.29
N LYS A 170 -0.81 13.68 -23.14
CA LYS A 170 -1.84 13.70 -24.19
C LYS A 170 -1.40 14.43 -25.45
N HIS A 171 -0.62 15.51 -25.32
CA HIS A 171 -0.16 16.31 -26.46
C HIS A 171 1.14 15.79 -27.09
N ARG A 172 1.65 14.63 -26.66
CA ARG A 172 2.90 14.04 -27.15
C ARG A 172 2.63 13.06 -28.30
N PRO A 173 3.20 13.27 -29.51
CA PRO A 173 3.00 12.36 -30.64
C PRO A 173 3.65 10.99 -30.40
N ALA A 174 2.87 9.90 -30.47
CA ALA A 174 3.34 8.55 -30.13
C ALA A 174 4.36 7.95 -31.13
N SER A 175 4.31 8.34 -32.40
CA SER A 175 5.17 7.76 -33.46
C SER A 175 6.60 8.31 -33.48
N GLN A 176 6.90 9.37 -32.72
CA GLN A 176 8.17 10.09 -32.81
C GLN A 176 9.06 9.96 -31.57
N ASP A 177 8.57 9.33 -30.51
CA ASP A 177 9.29 9.28 -29.25
C ASP A 177 9.43 7.85 -28.69
N PRO A 178 10.63 7.26 -28.74
CA PRO A 178 10.86 5.92 -28.22
C PRO A 178 10.77 5.83 -26.69
N ARG A 179 10.85 6.96 -25.96
CA ARG A 179 10.78 7.02 -24.49
C ARG A 179 9.37 7.18 -23.95
N LEU A 180 8.40 7.55 -24.80
CA LEU A 180 7.03 7.87 -24.38
C LEU A 180 6.42 6.74 -23.55
N ARG A 181 6.65 5.49 -23.95
CA ARG A 181 6.15 4.31 -23.25
C ARG A 181 6.62 4.25 -21.80
N GLN A 182 7.93 4.41 -21.57
CA GLN A 182 8.52 4.40 -20.23
C GLN A 182 8.03 5.59 -19.39
N VAL A 183 7.92 6.77 -20.01
CA VAL A 183 7.37 7.97 -19.37
C VAL A 183 5.93 7.77 -18.92
N ILE A 184 5.06 7.20 -19.77
CA ILE A 184 3.67 6.89 -19.41
C ILE A 184 3.62 5.90 -18.24
N LEU A 185 4.43 4.83 -18.29
CA LEU A 185 4.46 3.82 -17.23
C LEU A 185 4.89 4.39 -15.88
N ILE A 186 5.87 5.29 -15.85
CA ILE A 186 6.27 5.96 -14.61
C ILE A 186 5.17 6.89 -14.11
N CYS A 187 4.53 7.66 -14.99
CA CYS A 187 3.39 8.49 -14.59
C CYS A 187 2.26 7.62 -14.02
N CYS A 188 1.93 6.49 -14.65
CA CYS A 188 0.96 5.52 -14.14
C CYS A 188 1.36 5.04 -12.74
N LEU A 189 2.61 4.62 -12.53
CA LEU A 189 3.11 4.20 -11.21
C LEU A 189 2.95 5.31 -10.17
N LEU A 190 3.36 6.54 -10.48
CA LEU A 190 3.23 7.69 -9.58
C LEU A 190 1.78 8.00 -9.25
N PHE A 191 0.86 7.88 -10.21
CA PHE A 191 -0.58 8.03 -9.96
C PHE A 191 -1.11 6.91 -9.08
N VAL A 192 -0.76 5.64 -9.32
CA VAL A 192 -1.13 4.52 -8.44
C VAL A 192 -0.75 4.85 -6.99
N LEU A 193 0.48 5.28 -6.74
CA LEU A 193 0.94 5.61 -5.39
C LEU A 193 0.24 6.85 -4.81
N THR A 194 -0.08 7.84 -5.63
CA THR A 194 -0.84 9.03 -5.22
C THR A 194 -2.23 8.65 -4.75
N GLU A 195 -2.86 7.72 -5.46
CA GLU A 195 -4.19 7.21 -5.15
C GLU A 195 -4.20 6.30 -3.92
N LEU A 196 -3.21 5.41 -3.79
CA LEU A 196 -3.04 4.58 -2.58
C LEU A 196 -2.78 5.42 -1.34
N ALA A 197 -1.92 6.43 -1.41
CA ALA A 197 -1.68 7.37 -0.31
C ALA A 197 -2.94 8.18 0.07
N SER A 198 -3.88 8.31 -0.87
CA SER A 198 -5.19 8.94 -0.65
C SER A 198 -6.29 7.94 -0.26
N ALA A 199 -5.96 6.66 -0.04
CA ALA A 199 -6.90 5.56 0.20
C ALA A 199 -7.99 5.41 -0.89
N ARG A 200 -7.71 5.82 -2.14
CA ARG A 200 -8.59 5.69 -3.30
C ARG A 200 -8.22 4.46 -4.13
N TYR A 201 -8.55 3.29 -3.60
CA TYR A 201 -8.18 2.01 -4.20
C TYR A 201 -8.72 1.81 -5.63
N ASP A 202 -9.95 2.24 -5.90
CA ASP A 202 -10.57 2.11 -7.24
C ASP A 202 -9.80 2.90 -8.32
N ASP A 203 -9.39 4.13 -7.99
CA ASP A 203 -8.60 4.99 -8.88
C ASP A 203 -7.18 4.42 -9.06
N ALA A 204 -6.57 3.93 -7.96
CA ALA A 204 -5.27 3.26 -7.99
C ALA A 204 -5.29 2.03 -8.92
N ASN A 205 -6.31 1.18 -8.79
CA ASN A 205 -6.51 0.01 -9.63
C ASN A 205 -6.71 0.38 -11.10
N THR A 206 -7.43 1.46 -11.39
CA THR A 206 -7.61 1.96 -12.76
C THR A 206 -6.27 2.36 -13.40
N HIS A 207 -5.41 3.06 -12.66
CA HIS A 207 -4.07 3.42 -13.14
C HIS A 207 -3.15 2.21 -13.30
N LEU A 208 -3.23 1.25 -12.36
CA LEU A 208 -2.45 0.02 -12.40
C LEU A 208 -2.81 -0.82 -13.63
N GLN A 209 -4.12 -1.01 -13.89
CA GLN A 209 -4.63 -1.69 -15.09
C GLN A 209 -4.13 -1.06 -16.38
N ALA A 210 -4.25 0.27 -16.49
CA ALA A 210 -3.80 0.99 -17.67
C ALA A 210 -2.29 0.81 -17.89
N GLY A 211 -1.50 0.93 -16.82
CA GLY A 211 -0.05 0.71 -16.87
C GLY A 211 0.32 -0.71 -17.28
N LEU A 212 -0.32 -1.72 -16.69
CA LEU A 212 -0.08 -3.13 -17.04
C LEU A 212 -0.44 -3.45 -18.50
N LYS A 213 -1.54 -2.89 -19.01
CA LYS A 213 -1.90 -3.02 -20.43
C LYS A 213 -0.78 -2.49 -21.33
N ILE A 214 -0.28 -1.29 -21.04
CA ILE A 214 0.82 -0.65 -21.80
C ILE A 214 2.13 -1.42 -21.62
N LEU A 215 2.39 -1.99 -20.45
CA LEU A 215 3.58 -2.82 -20.20
C LEU A 215 3.59 -4.07 -21.08
N ASN A 216 2.42 -4.54 -21.53
CA ASN A 216 2.26 -5.79 -22.27
C ASN A 216 2.18 -5.62 -23.77
N GLU A 217 1.94 -4.40 -24.24
CA GLU A 217 1.88 -4.09 -25.66
C GLU A 217 3.23 -4.42 -26.32
N ARG A 218 3.23 -5.35 -27.28
CA ARG A 218 4.42 -5.70 -28.05
C ARG A 218 4.61 -4.67 -29.16
N THR A 219 5.32 -3.59 -28.86
CA THR A 219 5.71 -2.59 -29.86
C THR A 219 7.07 -2.94 -30.43
N LEU A 220 7.11 -3.25 -31.74
CA LEU A 220 8.32 -3.63 -32.50
C LEU A 220 9.45 -2.57 -32.48
N SER A 221 9.17 -1.36 -31.99
CA SER A 221 10.06 -0.18 -32.07
C SER A 221 10.23 0.57 -30.74
N SER A 222 9.75 0.05 -29.61
CA SER A 222 9.92 0.73 -28.31
C SER A 222 11.28 0.41 -27.69
N SER A 223 11.89 1.40 -27.03
CA SER A 223 13.02 1.15 -26.14
C SER A 223 12.69 0.11 -25.08
N PRO A 224 13.68 -0.69 -24.63
CA PRO A 224 13.48 -1.65 -23.55
C PRO A 224 13.03 -0.89 -22.29
N ILE A 225 12.05 -1.46 -21.59
CA ILE A 225 11.53 -0.93 -20.33
C ILE A 225 12.51 -1.31 -19.23
N ASP A 226 12.73 -0.38 -18.30
CA ASP A 226 13.55 -0.64 -17.12
C ASP A 226 13.00 -1.86 -16.33
N PRO A 227 13.82 -2.87 -16.03
CA PRO A 227 13.38 -4.05 -15.27
C PRO A 227 12.79 -3.69 -13.91
N ALA A 228 13.35 -2.72 -13.20
CA ALA A 228 12.86 -2.32 -11.89
C ALA A 228 11.46 -1.68 -11.97
N LEU A 229 11.15 -0.99 -13.06
CA LEU A 229 9.80 -0.48 -13.31
C LEU A 229 8.82 -1.64 -13.56
N SER A 230 9.24 -2.62 -14.36
CA SER A 230 8.44 -3.83 -14.59
C SER A 230 8.17 -4.57 -13.28
N ASP A 231 9.19 -4.77 -12.45
CA ASP A 231 9.08 -5.43 -11.16
C ASP A 231 8.14 -4.68 -10.20
N ALA A 232 8.18 -3.35 -10.18
CA ALA A 232 7.25 -2.55 -9.37
C ALA A 232 5.79 -2.74 -9.78
N PHE A 233 5.49 -2.77 -11.08
CA PHE A 233 4.15 -3.07 -11.57
C PHE A 233 3.68 -4.47 -11.16
N LEU A 234 4.59 -5.44 -11.22
CA LEU A 234 4.31 -6.85 -10.90
C LEU A 234 4.11 -7.06 -9.41
N TYR A 235 4.89 -6.37 -8.58
CA TYR A 235 4.67 -6.30 -7.14
C TYR A 235 3.29 -5.70 -6.83
N LEU A 236 2.96 -4.55 -7.41
CA LEU A 236 1.67 -3.90 -7.17
C LEU A 236 0.48 -4.71 -7.71
N GLU A 237 0.65 -5.50 -8.78
CA GLU A 237 -0.39 -6.38 -9.33
C GLU A 237 -0.73 -7.55 -8.41
N SER A 238 0.17 -7.96 -7.50
CA SER A 238 -0.08 -9.12 -6.64
C SER A 238 -0.98 -8.86 -5.43
N HIS A 239 -1.31 -7.59 -5.17
CA HIS A 239 -2.04 -7.15 -3.98
C HIS A 239 -3.54 -6.86 -4.20
N PRO A 240 -4.02 -6.35 -5.35
CA PRO A 240 -5.42 -6.01 -5.59
C PRO A 240 -6.43 -7.12 -5.32
N ALA A 241 -6.05 -8.39 -5.50
CA ALA A 241 -6.90 -9.54 -5.17
C ALA A 241 -7.34 -9.57 -3.70
N PHE A 242 -6.49 -9.09 -2.79
CA PHE A 242 -6.79 -8.98 -1.37
C PHE A 242 -7.67 -7.78 -1.03
N HIS A 243 -7.90 -6.92 -2.02
CA HIS A 243 -8.63 -5.66 -1.94
C HIS A 243 -9.71 -5.54 -3.04
N GLY A 244 -10.37 -6.65 -3.38
CA GLY A 244 -11.64 -6.65 -4.13
C GLY A 244 -11.52 -6.64 -5.64
N VAL A 245 -10.32 -6.79 -6.18
CA VAL A 245 -10.11 -6.98 -7.62
C VAL A 245 -9.91 -8.47 -7.91
N HIS A 246 -11.01 -9.17 -8.15
CA HIS A 246 -11.06 -10.64 -8.29
C HIS A 246 -10.47 -11.22 -9.56
N ARG A 247 -9.91 -10.38 -10.44
CA ARG A 247 -9.24 -10.87 -11.65
C ARG A 247 -7.85 -10.28 -11.70
N PRO A 248 -6.80 -11.10 -11.61
CA PRO A 248 -5.47 -10.61 -11.95
C PRO A 248 -5.55 -10.08 -13.38
N PHE A 249 -4.98 -8.90 -13.61
CA PHE A 249 -5.10 -8.20 -14.88
C PHE A 249 -4.39 -8.93 -16.03
N ARG A 250 -3.56 -9.91 -15.66
CA ARG A 250 -2.93 -10.90 -16.54
C ARG A 250 -3.07 -12.29 -15.93
N ASP A 251 -2.94 -13.31 -16.77
CA ASP A 251 -2.49 -14.65 -16.34
C ASP A 251 -1.01 -14.56 -15.92
N LEU A 252 -0.72 -13.76 -14.90
CA LEU A 252 0.63 -13.67 -14.36
C LEU A 252 1.05 -15.07 -13.96
N ASP A 253 2.19 -15.53 -14.48
CA ASP A 253 3.00 -16.62 -13.95
C ASP A 253 2.18 -17.83 -13.42
N THR A 254 1.08 -18.17 -14.10
CA THR A 254 0.16 -19.25 -13.70
C THR A 254 0.86 -20.61 -13.65
N GLN A 255 1.96 -20.70 -14.40
CA GLN A 255 2.85 -21.84 -14.51
C GLN A 255 4.10 -21.73 -13.61
N PHE A 256 4.26 -20.68 -12.79
CA PHE A 256 5.43 -20.50 -11.91
C PHE A 256 6.78 -20.42 -12.67
N ALA A 257 6.78 -19.96 -13.91
CA ALA A 257 7.97 -19.73 -14.75
C ALA A 257 8.99 -18.75 -14.12
N ARG A 258 8.53 -17.76 -13.34
CA ARG A 258 9.44 -16.87 -12.60
C ARG A 258 10.18 -17.58 -11.50
N LEU A 259 9.51 -18.54 -10.85
CA LEU A 259 10.12 -19.34 -9.80
C LEU A 259 11.28 -20.16 -10.37
N GLU A 260 11.11 -20.75 -11.56
CA GLU A 260 12.19 -21.50 -12.24
C GLU A 260 13.40 -20.61 -12.56
N THR A 261 13.14 -19.38 -13.04
CA THR A 261 14.20 -18.40 -13.30
C THR A 261 14.91 -18.00 -12.00
N PHE A 262 14.14 -17.79 -10.92
CA PHE A 262 14.66 -17.46 -9.61
C PHE A 262 15.54 -18.59 -9.04
N GLU A 263 15.06 -19.84 -9.07
CA GLU A 263 15.79 -21.03 -8.61
C GLU A 263 17.15 -21.15 -9.31
N ALA A 264 17.22 -20.84 -10.62
CA ALA A 264 18.46 -20.86 -11.39
C ALA A 264 19.43 -19.70 -11.07
N GLN A 265 18.93 -18.57 -10.57
CA GLN A 265 19.70 -17.34 -10.36
C GLN A 265 20.06 -17.08 -8.89
N LEU A 266 19.47 -17.82 -7.94
CA LEU A 266 19.72 -17.63 -6.52
C LEU A 266 21.20 -17.92 -6.20
N GLN A 267 21.86 -16.96 -5.53
CA GLN A 267 23.28 -17.02 -5.15
C GLN A 267 23.45 -16.44 -3.74
N PRO A 268 24.57 -16.73 -3.05
CA PRO A 268 24.89 -16.10 -1.76
C PRO A 268 24.87 -14.56 -1.83
N PHE A 269 24.36 -13.93 -0.77
CA PHE A 269 24.19 -12.48 -0.74
C PHE A 269 25.49 -11.75 -0.45
N ARG A 270 25.62 -10.55 -1.02
CA ARG A 270 26.82 -9.69 -0.90
C ARG A 270 26.59 -8.51 0.04
N ASP A 271 25.33 -8.08 0.11
CA ASP A 271 24.85 -6.97 0.92
C ASP A 271 23.34 -7.19 1.18
N VAL A 272 22.79 -6.46 2.15
CA VAL A 272 21.37 -6.54 2.53
C VAL A 272 20.46 -6.15 1.36
N GLU A 273 20.92 -5.24 0.52
CA GLU A 273 20.18 -4.71 -0.62
C GLU A 273 19.98 -5.78 -1.72
N HIS A 274 20.99 -6.62 -1.94
CA HIS A 274 20.94 -7.79 -2.82
C HIS A 274 19.95 -8.82 -2.28
N ALA A 275 19.96 -9.09 -0.96
CA ALA A 275 19.01 -10.02 -0.34
C ALA A 275 17.56 -9.53 -0.48
N ARG A 276 17.32 -8.23 -0.26
CA ARG A 276 15.99 -7.62 -0.43
C ARG A 276 15.51 -7.71 -1.89
N ARG A 277 16.36 -7.34 -2.85
CA ARG A 277 16.03 -7.44 -4.29
C ARG A 277 15.77 -8.88 -4.73
N ALA A 278 16.46 -9.86 -4.15
CA ALA A 278 16.25 -11.28 -4.45
C ALA A 278 14.85 -11.77 -4.02
N LEU A 279 14.18 -11.15 -3.05
CA LEU A 279 12.82 -11.52 -2.66
C LEU A 279 11.75 -11.03 -3.65
N ASN A 280 11.98 -9.92 -4.35
CA ASN A 280 10.98 -9.26 -5.19
C ASN A 280 10.33 -10.20 -6.24
N PRO A 281 11.07 -11.09 -6.94
CA PRO A 281 10.46 -12.00 -7.90
C PRO A 281 9.56 -13.06 -7.28
N LEU A 282 9.80 -13.44 -6.02
CA LEU A 282 9.00 -14.44 -5.31
C LEU A 282 7.66 -13.89 -4.85
N VAL A 283 7.61 -12.60 -4.50
CA VAL A 283 6.42 -11.96 -3.91
C VAL A 283 5.17 -12.18 -4.77
N PRO A 284 5.13 -11.84 -6.07
CA PRO A 284 3.92 -12.05 -6.87
C PRO A 284 3.47 -13.51 -6.95
N THR A 285 4.41 -14.46 -6.98
CA THR A 285 4.12 -15.89 -7.05
C THR A 285 3.59 -16.43 -5.71
N ILE A 286 4.12 -15.93 -4.58
CA ILE A 286 3.61 -16.23 -3.24
C ILE A 286 2.18 -15.71 -3.10
N PHE A 287 1.96 -14.42 -3.35
CA PHE A 287 0.64 -13.80 -3.19
C PHE A 287 -0.42 -14.46 -4.07
N ARG A 288 -0.07 -14.91 -5.29
CA ARG A 288 -1.00 -15.69 -6.12
C ARG A 288 -1.39 -17.02 -5.49
N LEU A 289 -0.42 -17.76 -4.94
CA LEU A 289 -0.76 -19.00 -4.24
C LEU A 289 -1.65 -18.72 -3.03
N LEU A 290 -1.35 -17.67 -2.26
CA LEU A 290 -2.17 -17.27 -1.12
C LEU A 290 -3.59 -16.89 -1.52
N GLU A 291 -3.75 -16.09 -2.57
CA GLU A 291 -5.05 -15.74 -3.15
C GLU A 291 -5.83 -17.01 -3.54
N GLN A 292 -5.18 -17.93 -4.25
CA GLN A 292 -5.78 -19.20 -4.65
C GLN A 292 -6.22 -20.02 -3.43
N CYS A 293 -5.37 -20.17 -2.42
CA CYS A 293 -5.69 -20.98 -1.26
C CYS A 293 -6.79 -20.35 -0.39
N TRP A 294 -6.75 -19.03 -0.18
CA TRP A 294 -7.64 -18.35 0.76
C TRP A 294 -9.01 -17.99 0.18
N SER A 295 -9.14 -18.02 -1.15
CA SER A 295 -10.44 -17.85 -1.82
C SER A 295 -11.25 -19.14 -1.94
N LEU A 296 -10.64 -20.30 -1.69
CA LEU A 296 -11.31 -21.61 -1.80
C LEU A 296 -12.07 -21.97 -0.52
N SER A 297 -13.23 -22.61 -0.72
CA SER A 297 -13.91 -23.32 0.37
C SER A 297 -13.04 -24.47 0.90
N GLU A 298 -13.25 -24.90 2.14
CA GLU A 298 -12.54 -26.07 2.69
C GLU A 298 -12.69 -27.32 1.81
N THR A 299 -13.87 -27.51 1.22
CA THR A 299 -14.14 -28.64 0.31
C THR A 299 -13.37 -28.54 -1.01
N ASP A 300 -13.25 -27.34 -1.58
CA ASP A 300 -12.52 -27.16 -2.83
C ASP A 300 -11.01 -27.14 -2.61
N LEU A 301 -10.56 -26.64 -1.46
CA LEU A 301 -9.18 -26.72 -1.01
C LEU A 301 -8.74 -28.18 -0.86
N ALA A 302 -9.57 -29.02 -0.23
CA ALA A 302 -9.30 -30.46 -0.11
C ALA A 302 -9.22 -31.15 -1.48
N ARG A 303 -10.09 -30.78 -2.43
CA ARG A 303 -10.06 -31.31 -3.81
C ARG A 303 -8.82 -30.88 -4.58
N GLN A 304 -8.37 -29.64 -4.39
CA GLN A 304 -7.21 -29.08 -5.09
C GLN A 304 -5.88 -29.28 -4.34
N TYR A 305 -5.91 -29.90 -3.16
CA TYR A 305 -4.75 -30.06 -2.29
C TYR A 305 -3.56 -30.68 -3.01
N GLY A 306 -3.77 -31.74 -3.80
CA GLY A 306 -2.71 -32.42 -4.55
C GLY A 306 -2.03 -31.54 -5.61
N VAL A 307 -2.67 -30.46 -6.07
CA VAL A 307 -2.12 -29.49 -7.03
C VAL A 307 -1.49 -28.30 -6.31
N LEU A 308 -2.06 -27.86 -5.20
CA LEU A 308 -1.60 -26.70 -4.44
C LEU A 308 -0.39 -27.02 -3.54
N GLN A 309 -0.35 -28.20 -2.95
CA GLN A 309 0.73 -28.62 -2.05
C GLN A 309 2.11 -28.64 -2.72
N PRO A 310 2.32 -29.18 -3.94
CA PRO A 310 3.62 -29.11 -4.60
C PRO A 310 4.09 -27.66 -4.83
N LYS A 311 3.18 -26.75 -5.18
CA LYS A 311 3.48 -25.32 -5.36
C LYS A 311 3.91 -24.67 -4.04
N GLN A 312 3.18 -24.97 -2.96
CA GLN A 312 3.53 -24.54 -1.60
C GLN A 312 4.93 -25.01 -1.21
N GLN A 313 5.24 -26.30 -1.41
CA GLN A 313 6.54 -26.89 -1.04
C GLN A 313 7.70 -26.29 -1.84
N ARG A 314 7.53 -26.03 -3.13
CA ARG A 314 8.55 -25.36 -3.96
C ARG A 314 8.86 -23.95 -3.44
N LEU A 315 7.84 -23.16 -3.13
CA LEU A 315 8.02 -21.82 -2.57
C LEU A 315 8.66 -21.84 -1.18
N LEU A 316 8.25 -22.78 -0.31
CA LEU A 316 8.87 -22.98 1.01
C LEU A 316 10.34 -23.37 0.88
N SER A 317 10.69 -24.24 -0.06
CA SER A 317 12.08 -24.62 -0.36
C SER A 317 12.90 -23.39 -0.77
N CYS A 318 12.38 -22.57 -1.68
CA CYS A 318 13.02 -21.34 -2.12
C CYS A 318 13.26 -20.35 -0.97
N LEU A 319 12.23 -20.08 -0.15
CA LEU A 319 12.38 -19.20 1.01
C LEU A 319 13.36 -19.75 2.05
N THR A 320 13.41 -21.08 2.22
CA THR A 320 14.38 -21.72 3.12
C THR A 320 15.81 -21.54 2.61
N GLN A 321 16.04 -21.67 1.30
CA GLN A 321 17.35 -21.40 0.69
C GLN A 321 17.76 -19.93 0.83
N VAL A 322 16.85 -19.00 0.52
CA VAL A 322 17.09 -17.56 0.72
C VAL A 322 17.43 -17.27 2.18
N ARG A 323 16.66 -17.82 3.11
CA ARG A 323 16.92 -17.65 4.54
C ARG A 323 18.30 -18.19 4.94
N SER A 324 18.69 -19.36 4.46
CA SER A 324 20.02 -19.92 4.72
C SER A 324 21.13 -18.97 4.26
N TYR A 325 21.07 -18.50 3.01
CA TYR A 325 22.07 -17.56 2.49
C TYR A 325 22.08 -16.22 3.22
N PHE A 326 20.92 -15.77 3.69
CA PHE A 326 20.82 -14.54 4.45
C PHE A 326 21.36 -14.67 5.87
N ASP A 327 21.04 -15.77 6.55
CA ASP A 327 21.56 -16.06 7.89
C ASP A 327 23.09 -16.21 7.84
N ASP A 328 23.64 -16.92 6.85
CA ASP A 328 25.09 -17.03 6.62
C ASP A 328 25.74 -15.65 6.42
N PHE A 329 25.12 -14.79 5.60
CA PHE A 329 25.58 -13.42 5.36
C PHE A 329 25.61 -12.60 6.66
N LEU A 330 24.55 -12.66 7.47
CA LEU A 330 24.46 -11.93 8.73
C LEU A 330 25.50 -12.39 9.76
N THR A 331 25.95 -13.65 9.71
CA THR A 331 27.04 -14.13 10.57
C THR A 331 28.42 -13.69 10.11
N THR A 332 28.57 -13.40 8.81
CA THR A 332 29.87 -13.08 8.18
C THR A 332 30.21 -11.58 8.31
N ASP A 333 29.21 -10.71 8.33
CA ASP A 333 29.39 -9.25 8.42
C ASP A 333 28.93 -8.70 9.79
N PRO A 334 29.87 -8.38 10.71
CA PRO A 334 29.52 -7.88 12.03
C PRO A 334 29.21 -6.37 12.09
N TYR A 335 29.43 -5.60 11.02
CA TYR A 335 29.36 -4.14 11.05
C TYR A 335 28.27 -3.55 10.14
N PHE A 336 27.03 -3.55 10.64
CA PHE A 336 25.93 -2.82 9.99
C PHE A 336 25.80 -1.40 10.51
N THR A 337 25.62 -0.45 9.59
CA THR A 337 25.04 0.86 9.92
C THR A 337 23.60 0.71 10.43
N ASP A 338 23.06 1.69 11.15
CA ASP A 338 21.65 1.67 11.61
C ASP A 338 20.64 1.54 10.46
N ARG A 339 21.02 2.00 9.26
CA ARG A 339 20.20 1.86 8.06
C ARG A 339 20.22 0.43 7.54
N GLU A 340 21.40 -0.18 7.43
CA GLU A 340 21.53 -1.56 6.97
C GLU A 340 20.91 -2.54 7.96
N ARG A 341 21.05 -2.29 9.27
CA ARG A 341 20.38 -3.08 10.31
C ARG A 341 18.87 -3.07 10.15
N ARG A 342 18.26 -1.88 10.01
CA ARG A 342 16.81 -1.78 9.75
C ARG A 342 16.38 -2.51 8.47
N SER A 343 17.17 -2.39 7.40
CA SER A 343 16.89 -3.09 6.14
C SER A 343 16.99 -4.62 6.34
N ALA A 344 17.95 -5.09 7.13
CA ALA A 344 18.09 -6.50 7.46
C ALA A 344 16.90 -7.00 8.30
N ASP A 345 16.45 -6.23 9.28
CA ASP A 345 15.26 -6.53 10.09
C ASP A 345 14.01 -6.66 9.20
N VAL A 346 13.86 -5.79 8.19
CA VAL A 346 12.77 -5.88 7.19
C VAL A 346 12.86 -7.16 6.35
N VAL A 347 14.06 -7.53 5.88
CA VAL A 347 14.27 -8.77 5.12
C VAL A 347 13.96 -10.00 5.97
N GLN A 348 14.42 -10.03 7.23
CA GLN A 348 14.09 -11.11 8.18
C GLN A 348 12.57 -11.20 8.39
N LEU A 349 11.91 -10.07 8.65
CA LEU A 349 10.46 -10.06 8.85
C LEU A 349 9.72 -10.54 7.60
N SER A 350 10.20 -10.19 6.41
CA SER A 350 9.64 -10.66 5.13
C SER A 350 9.77 -12.17 4.97
N LEU A 351 10.96 -12.72 5.20
CA LEU A 351 11.20 -14.15 5.15
C LEU A 351 10.30 -14.92 6.13
N GLN A 352 10.19 -14.45 7.37
CA GLN A 352 9.37 -15.08 8.39
C GLN A 352 7.89 -14.99 8.06
N THR A 353 7.41 -13.81 7.67
CA THR A 353 6.01 -13.58 7.29
C THR A 353 5.62 -14.49 6.14
N PHE A 354 6.38 -14.49 5.03
CA PHE A 354 6.06 -15.33 3.87
C PHE A 354 6.17 -16.82 4.19
N THR A 355 7.17 -17.25 4.95
CA THR A 355 7.33 -18.65 5.36
C THR A 355 6.13 -19.11 6.18
N LEU A 356 5.74 -18.36 7.22
CA LEU A 356 4.62 -18.74 8.08
C LEU A 356 3.29 -18.69 7.33
N THR A 357 3.11 -17.70 6.47
CA THR A 357 1.91 -17.58 5.63
C THR A 357 1.79 -18.78 4.68
N LEU A 358 2.90 -19.23 4.07
CA LEU A 358 2.91 -20.42 3.22
C LEU A 358 2.72 -21.71 4.01
N LYS A 359 3.35 -21.87 5.19
CA LYS A 359 3.14 -23.05 6.06
C LYS A 359 1.66 -23.24 6.43
N THR A 360 0.91 -22.14 6.51
CA THR A 360 -0.48 -22.13 6.95
C THR A 360 -1.49 -21.99 5.81
N CYS A 361 -1.06 -21.74 4.57
CA CYS A 361 -1.98 -21.36 3.49
C CYS A 361 -2.97 -22.46 3.07
N LEU A 362 -2.61 -23.73 3.25
CA LEU A 362 -3.47 -24.88 2.94
C LEU A 362 -4.35 -25.31 4.12
N GLN A 363 -4.36 -24.54 5.21
CA GLN A 363 -5.13 -24.84 6.41
C GLN A 363 -6.17 -23.75 6.66
N GLY A 364 -7.33 -24.17 7.14
CA GLY A 364 -8.32 -23.26 7.70
C GLY A 364 -7.75 -22.53 8.93
N PRO A 365 -8.25 -21.32 9.28
CA PRO A 365 -7.83 -20.57 10.46
C PRO A 365 -7.86 -21.35 11.78
N TRP A 366 -8.75 -22.33 11.84
CA TRP A 366 -9.11 -23.06 13.04
C TRP A 366 -8.52 -24.46 13.07
N ASP A 367 -7.71 -24.80 12.07
CA ASP A 367 -7.18 -26.14 11.97
C ASP A 367 -6.28 -26.44 13.18
N PRO A 368 -6.54 -27.49 13.96
CA PRO A 368 -5.67 -27.92 15.05
C PRO A 368 -4.22 -28.15 14.62
N ALA A 369 -3.97 -28.44 13.34
CA ALA A 369 -2.64 -28.56 12.76
C ALA A 369 -1.83 -27.25 12.78
N LEU A 370 -2.46 -26.11 13.07
CA LEU A 370 -1.78 -24.84 13.28
C LEU A 370 -1.19 -24.70 14.69
N HIS A 371 -1.62 -25.50 15.67
CA HIS A 371 -1.16 -25.39 17.05
C HIS A 371 0.36 -25.56 17.23
N PRO A 372 1.05 -26.50 16.54
CA PRO A 372 2.50 -26.61 16.58
C PRO A 372 3.25 -25.35 16.09
N LEU A 373 2.58 -24.48 15.31
CA LEU A 373 3.15 -23.25 14.77
C LEU A 373 2.94 -22.04 15.70
N CYS A 374 2.26 -22.19 16.85
CA CYS A 374 2.04 -21.11 17.82
C CYS A 374 3.34 -20.36 18.20
N PRO A 375 4.48 -21.03 18.47
CA PRO A 375 5.74 -20.32 18.75
C PRO A 375 6.23 -19.45 17.58
N GLU A 376 6.00 -19.86 16.33
CA GLU A 376 6.35 -19.07 15.15
C GLU A 376 5.45 -17.83 15.02
N PHE A 377 4.17 -17.93 15.41
CA PHE A 377 3.27 -16.76 15.49
C PHE A 377 3.71 -15.78 16.57
N GLU A 378 4.14 -16.26 17.75
CA GLU A 378 4.64 -15.43 18.84
C GLU A 378 5.94 -14.70 18.48
N ASP A 379 6.89 -15.39 17.82
CA ASP A 379 8.13 -14.77 17.32
C ASP A 379 7.82 -13.71 16.26
N LEU A 380 6.93 -14.02 15.30
CA LEU A 380 6.53 -13.07 14.26
C LEU A 380 5.88 -11.82 14.88
N MET A 381 5.03 -12.00 15.90
CA MET A 381 4.40 -10.87 16.60
C MET A 381 5.44 -10.02 17.33
N THR A 382 6.36 -10.66 18.05
CA THR A 382 7.44 -9.98 18.79
C THR A 382 8.30 -9.13 17.87
N ARG A 383 8.71 -9.68 16.73
CA ARG A 383 9.52 -8.97 15.72
C ARG A 383 8.76 -7.86 15.03
N SER A 384 7.49 -8.09 14.70
CA SER A 384 6.63 -7.06 14.12
C SER A 384 6.49 -5.85 15.05
N VAL A 385 6.29 -6.06 16.35
CA VAL A 385 6.22 -4.96 17.34
C VAL A 385 7.56 -4.26 17.48
N ALA A 386 8.67 -5.00 17.55
CA ALA A 386 10.00 -4.42 17.65
C ALA A 386 10.31 -3.51 16.44
N LEU A 387 10.03 -3.98 15.22
CA LEU A 387 10.20 -3.19 14.01
C LEU A 387 9.26 -1.98 13.99
N ASN A 388 8.00 -2.14 14.41
CA ASN A 388 7.04 -1.05 14.49
C ASN A 388 7.53 0.09 15.42
N VAL A 389 8.16 -0.27 16.55
CA VAL A 389 8.77 0.69 17.48
C VAL A 389 10.00 1.36 16.85
N GLN A 390 10.87 0.58 16.20
CA GLN A 390 12.08 1.08 15.53
C GLN A 390 11.76 2.04 14.39
N MET A 391 10.67 1.81 13.66
CA MET A 391 10.19 2.70 12.61
C MET A 391 9.55 3.99 13.15
N GLY A 392 9.21 4.08 14.44
CA GLY A 392 8.58 5.29 15.02
C GLY A 392 7.26 5.63 14.32
N THR A 393 6.74 6.86 14.39
CA THR A 393 5.44 7.18 13.76
C THR A 393 5.51 7.54 12.27
N ARG A 394 6.70 7.46 11.64
CA ARG A 394 6.94 7.93 10.27
C ARG A 394 7.93 7.02 9.51
N PRO A 395 7.79 6.87 8.19
CA PRO A 395 6.77 7.47 7.34
C PRO A 395 5.41 6.80 7.57
N GLN A 396 4.33 7.56 7.32
CA GLN A 396 2.96 7.06 7.46
C GLN A 396 2.44 6.41 6.17
N PHE A 397 3.05 6.73 5.03
CA PHE A 397 2.82 6.03 3.77
C PHE A 397 4.17 5.59 3.18
N THR A 398 4.24 4.32 2.76
CA THR A 398 5.31 3.80 1.89
C THR A 398 4.70 3.13 0.65
N PRO A 399 5.40 3.16 -0.51
CA PRO A 399 4.93 2.49 -1.73
C PRO A 399 4.69 0.98 -1.55
N ASP A 400 5.47 0.36 -0.68
CA ASP A 400 5.38 -1.04 -0.27
C ASP A 400 5.98 -1.21 1.13
N GLY A 401 5.72 -2.37 1.74
CA GLY A 401 6.24 -2.73 3.04
C GLY A 401 5.68 -4.05 3.55
N ILE A 402 6.38 -4.61 4.52
CA ILE A 402 6.07 -5.92 5.10
C ILE A 402 5.38 -5.82 6.46
N LEU A 403 5.55 -4.71 7.19
CA LEU A 403 5.10 -4.62 8.57
C LEU A 403 3.59 -4.67 8.67
N CYS A 404 2.89 -3.88 7.84
CA CYS A 404 1.44 -3.92 7.77
C CYS A 404 0.95 -5.28 7.25
N ALA A 405 1.64 -5.90 6.29
CA ALA A 405 1.29 -7.22 5.79
C ALA A 405 1.40 -8.31 6.89
N ALA A 406 2.49 -8.30 7.66
CA ALA A 406 2.73 -9.21 8.77
C ALA A 406 1.68 -9.06 9.87
N LEU A 407 1.43 -7.82 10.31
CA LEU A 407 0.39 -7.53 11.30
C LEU A 407 -1.02 -7.87 10.79
N SER A 408 -1.29 -7.68 9.49
CA SER A 408 -2.56 -8.10 8.86
C SER A 408 -2.73 -9.61 8.92
N PHE A 409 -1.70 -10.36 8.55
CA PHE A 409 -1.70 -11.83 8.62
C PHE A 409 -1.93 -12.31 10.06
N LEU A 410 -1.22 -11.73 11.03
CA LEU A 410 -1.41 -12.06 12.45
C LEU A 410 -2.83 -11.74 12.93
N ALA A 411 -3.36 -10.56 12.61
CA ALA A 411 -4.68 -10.10 13.04
C ALA A 411 -5.83 -10.92 12.43
N LEU A 412 -5.67 -11.40 11.20
CA LEU A 412 -6.73 -12.09 10.44
C LEU A 412 -6.64 -13.61 10.52
N ARG A 413 -5.44 -14.18 10.71
CA ARG A 413 -5.21 -15.62 10.50
C ARG A 413 -4.59 -16.38 11.67
N CYS A 414 -4.07 -15.70 12.69
CA CYS A 414 -3.47 -16.38 13.84
C CYS A 414 -4.53 -17.19 14.63
N PRO A 415 -4.27 -18.45 15.01
CA PRO A 415 -5.21 -19.23 15.82
C PRO A 415 -5.31 -18.73 17.28
N ASP A 416 -4.33 -17.96 17.78
CA ASP A 416 -4.38 -17.37 19.13
C ASP A 416 -5.02 -15.97 19.09
N TYR A 417 -6.20 -15.86 19.69
CA TYR A 417 -6.95 -14.61 19.80
C TYR A 417 -6.20 -13.49 20.52
N ARG A 418 -5.30 -13.80 21.46
CA ARG A 418 -4.49 -12.79 22.16
C ARG A 418 -3.49 -12.14 21.20
N ILE A 419 -2.86 -12.94 20.34
CA ILE A 419 -1.92 -12.42 19.32
C ILE A 419 -2.68 -11.57 18.31
N ARG A 420 -3.88 -12.01 17.88
CA ARG A 420 -4.74 -11.19 17.00
C ARG A 420 -5.05 -9.84 17.60
N LEU A 421 -5.43 -9.80 18.87
CA LEU A 421 -5.70 -8.54 19.58
C LEU A 421 -4.49 -7.62 19.66
N GLN A 422 -3.32 -8.18 19.99
CA GLN A 422 -2.08 -7.42 20.03
C GLN A 422 -1.75 -6.85 18.65
N ALA A 423 -1.94 -7.63 17.58
CA ALA A 423 -1.70 -7.17 16.21
C ALA A 423 -2.66 -6.04 15.81
N ILE A 424 -3.94 -6.17 16.13
CA ILE A 424 -4.96 -5.12 15.92
C ILE A 424 -4.61 -3.85 16.71
N ALA A 425 -4.19 -3.99 17.97
CA ALA A 425 -3.75 -2.87 18.78
C ALA A 425 -2.51 -2.20 18.20
N ALA A 426 -1.54 -2.97 17.70
CA ALA A 426 -0.33 -2.44 17.07
C ALA A 426 -0.64 -1.66 15.77
N LEU A 427 -1.58 -2.15 14.95
CA LEU A 427 -2.05 -1.46 13.74
C LEU A 427 -2.73 -0.12 14.06
N ARG A 428 -3.51 -0.05 15.14
CA ARG A 428 -4.18 1.19 15.59
C ARG A 428 -3.24 2.16 16.30
N ALA A 429 -2.28 1.66 17.07
CA ALA A 429 -1.36 2.48 17.87
C ALA A 429 -0.39 3.30 17.01
N SER A 430 0.01 2.76 15.85
CA SER A 430 0.81 3.49 14.87
C SER A 430 0.21 3.32 13.47
N PRO A 431 -0.78 4.15 13.10
CA PRO A 431 -1.43 4.08 11.80
C PRO A 431 -0.45 4.34 10.66
N ARG A 432 -0.34 3.37 9.74
CA ARG A 432 0.48 3.43 8.53
C ARG A 432 -0.26 2.82 7.34
N ALA A 433 0.18 3.20 6.15
CA ALA A 433 -0.22 2.58 4.90
C ALA A 433 1.03 2.13 4.12
N GLU A 434 1.05 0.87 3.70
CA GLU A 434 2.15 0.25 2.95
C GLU A 434 1.57 -0.31 1.66
N GLY A 435 1.68 0.45 0.57
CA GLY A 435 1.02 0.13 -0.69
C GLY A 435 -0.50 -0.02 -0.53
N TYR A 436 -1.01 -1.22 -0.74
CA TYR A 436 -2.44 -1.53 -0.58
C TYR A 436 -2.87 -1.73 0.88
N TYR A 437 -1.93 -2.07 1.78
CA TYR A 437 -2.25 -2.24 3.19
C TYR A 437 -2.50 -0.89 3.84
N ASN A 438 -3.66 -0.72 4.47
CA ASN A 438 -3.96 0.41 5.33
C ASN A 438 -4.25 -0.14 6.73
N GLY A 439 -3.40 0.19 7.69
CA GLY A 439 -3.45 -0.43 9.01
C GLY A 439 -4.76 -0.19 9.76
N LEU A 440 -5.41 0.95 9.56
CA LEU A 440 -6.72 1.24 10.16
C LEU A 440 -7.81 0.37 9.54
N VAL A 441 -7.83 0.30 8.21
CA VAL A 441 -8.81 -0.51 7.46
C VAL A 441 -8.67 -1.99 7.84
N VAL A 442 -7.44 -2.51 7.89
CA VAL A 442 -7.17 -3.88 8.31
C VAL A 442 -7.61 -4.14 9.74
N ALA A 443 -7.32 -3.22 10.67
CA ALA A 443 -7.71 -3.37 12.06
C ALA A 443 -9.25 -3.47 12.22
N GLU A 444 -10.01 -2.68 11.47
CA GLU A 444 -11.48 -2.76 11.48
C GLU A 444 -12.00 -4.06 10.88
N PHE A 445 -11.42 -4.54 9.79
CA PHE A 445 -11.79 -5.84 9.24
C PHE A 445 -11.49 -6.98 10.22
N ALA A 446 -10.30 -6.96 10.83
CA ALA A 446 -9.89 -7.99 11.78
C ALA A 446 -10.80 -8.04 13.02
N ILE A 447 -11.22 -6.88 13.55
CA ILE A 447 -12.19 -6.83 14.66
C ILE A 447 -13.55 -7.34 14.23
N SER A 448 -14.03 -6.93 13.06
CA SER A 448 -15.34 -7.34 12.55
C SER A 448 -15.40 -8.85 12.32
N GLY A 449 -14.36 -9.41 11.71
CA GLY A 449 -14.19 -10.86 11.54
C GLY A 449 -14.11 -11.59 12.89
N LEU A 450 -13.31 -11.08 13.83
CA LEU A 450 -13.16 -11.68 15.16
C LEU A 450 -14.49 -11.72 15.93
N LYS A 451 -15.29 -10.65 15.90
CA LYS A 451 -16.62 -10.63 16.52
C LYS A 451 -17.54 -11.68 15.89
N LEU A 452 -17.54 -11.78 14.56
CA LEU A 452 -18.37 -12.76 13.87
C LEU A 452 -18.01 -14.18 14.30
N GLU A 453 -16.73 -14.52 14.30
CA GLU A 453 -16.23 -15.85 14.66
C GLU A 453 -16.62 -16.24 16.10
N LEU A 454 -16.52 -15.29 17.04
CA LEU A 454 -16.93 -15.50 18.43
C LEU A 454 -18.45 -15.66 18.55
N THR A 455 -19.24 -14.85 17.84
CA THR A 455 -20.71 -14.97 17.88
C THR A 455 -21.20 -16.29 17.27
N GLN A 456 -20.63 -16.73 16.14
CA GLN A 456 -20.93 -18.01 15.52
C GLN A 456 -20.60 -19.18 16.47
N SER A 457 -19.42 -19.13 17.11
CA SER A 457 -19.00 -20.11 18.12
C SER A 457 -19.94 -20.17 19.32
N THR A 458 -20.52 -19.04 19.75
CA THR A 458 -21.51 -19.00 20.85
C THR A 458 -22.91 -19.46 20.45
N SER A 459 -23.30 -19.34 19.16
CA SER A 459 -24.61 -19.77 18.66
C SER A 459 -24.72 -21.27 18.38
N GLY A 460 -23.61 -22.00 18.37
CA GLY A 460 -23.56 -23.46 18.29
C GLY A 460 -23.94 -24.16 19.60
N SER A 461 -25.24 -24.33 19.84
CA SER A 461 -25.86 -25.19 20.87
C SER A 461 -25.75 -24.74 22.34
N ILE A 462 -26.76 -23.97 22.78
CA ILE A 462 -27.36 -24.18 24.11
C ILE A 462 -28.72 -24.85 23.85
N LYS A 463 -28.70 -26.15 23.55
CA LYS A 463 -29.83 -27.00 23.94
C LYS A 463 -29.67 -27.20 25.44
N GLN A 464 -30.56 -26.57 26.23
CA GLN A 464 -30.78 -26.96 27.61
C GLN A 464 -31.23 -28.43 27.58
N ASP A 465 -30.31 -29.35 27.79
CA ASP A 465 -30.63 -30.74 28.07
C ASP A 465 -30.43 -30.96 29.56
N THR A 466 -31.55 -30.95 30.28
CA THR A 466 -31.67 -31.38 31.67
C THR A 466 -31.38 -32.88 31.75
N GLY A 467 -30.12 -33.24 31.93
CA GLY A 467 -29.76 -34.64 32.17
C GLY A 467 -28.32 -34.95 31.79
N GLN A 468 -27.41 -34.80 32.75
CA GLN A 468 -26.14 -35.50 32.87
C GLN A 468 -25.55 -36.12 31.57
N GLN A 469 -24.99 -35.30 30.69
CA GLN A 469 -23.85 -35.73 29.85
C GLN A 469 -22.93 -34.53 29.63
N ARG A 470 -21.79 -34.54 30.36
CA ARG A 470 -20.67 -33.63 30.14
C ARG A 470 -20.03 -33.94 28.78
N LEU A 471 -20.46 -33.27 27.72
CA LEU A 471 -19.63 -33.06 26.56
C LEU A 471 -18.55 -32.03 26.94
N ARG A 472 -17.42 -32.54 27.44
CA ARG A 472 -16.22 -31.76 27.71
C ARG A 472 -15.64 -31.24 26.39
N PHE A 473 -15.90 -29.97 26.08
CA PHE A 473 -15.01 -29.17 25.24
C PHE A 473 -13.75 -28.79 26.04
N GLU A 474 -12.96 -29.78 26.47
CA GLU A 474 -11.72 -29.56 27.25
C GLU A 474 -10.53 -29.11 26.38
N LYS A 475 -10.68 -29.02 25.06
CA LYS A 475 -9.63 -28.58 24.11
C LYS A 475 -10.15 -27.62 23.03
N SER A 476 -11.06 -26.72 23.37
CA SER A 476 -11.41 -25.62 22.45
C SER A 476 -10.40 -24.47 22.59
N PRO A 477 -9.84 -23.92 21.50
CA PRO A 477 -9.03 -22.69 21.53
C PRO A 477 -9.88 -21.43 21.79
N CYS A 478 -11.19 -21.58 22.04
CA CYS A 478 -12.09 -20.48 22.38
C CYS A 478 -11.61 -19.76 23.66
N PRO A 479 -11.60 -18.40 23.71
CA PRO A 479 -11.25 -17.67 24.91
C PRO A 479 -12.20 -18.06 26.06
N ARG A 480 -11.69 -18.15 27.29
CA ARG A 480 -12.55 -18.48 28.45
C ARG A 480 -13.35 -17.25 28.87
N GLY A 481 -14.68 -17.34 28.83
CA GLY A 481 -15.64 -16.42 29.49
C GLY A 481 -15.32 -14.93 29.38
N ARG A 482 -14.65 -14.39 30.41
CA ARG A 482 -14.31 -12.96 30.55
C ARG A 482 -13.59 -12.36 29.34
N THR A 483 -12.68 -13.11 28.73
CA THR A 483 -11.93 -12.65 27.55
C THR A 483 -12.83 -12.56 26.31
N VAL A 484 -13.86 -13.40 26.19
CA VAL A 484 -14.85 -13.33 25.08
C VAL A 484 -15.70 -12.07 25.24
N GLU A 485 -16.13 -11.74 26.45
CA GLU A 485 -16.91 -10.53 26.73
C GLU A 485 -16.10 -9.25 26.44
N GLU A 486 -14.83 -9.21 26.86
CA GLU A 486 -13.90 -8.12 26.53
C GLU A 486 -13.67 -7.99 25.01
N LEU A 487 -13.57 -9.12 24.30
CA LEU A 487 -13.41 -9.17 22.84
C LEU A 487 -14.65 -8.68 22.08
N LEU A 488 -15.84 -9.13 22.48
CA LEU A 488 -17.11 -8.69 21.91
C LEU A 488 -17.39 -7.21 22.22
N GLY A 489 -16.89 -6.71 23.34
CA GLY A 489 -16.99 -5.32 23.78
C GLY A 489 -16.06 -4.34 23.06
N LEU A 490 -15.13 -4.80 22.20
CA LEU A 490 -14.28 -3.90 21.42
C LEU A 490 -15.11 -3.01 20.51
N GLN A 491 -14.92 -1.70 20.61
CA GLN A 491 -15.62 -0.75 19.75
C GLN A 491 -15.12 -0.85 18.30
N GLN A 492 -16.08 -0.95 17.39
CA GLN A 492 -15.85 -0.75 15.95
C GLN A 492 -15.98 0.74 15.64
N ASP A 493 -15.20 1.20 14.66
CA ASP A 493 -15.35 2.54 14.13
C ASP A 493 -16.43 2.52 13.03
N GLU A 494 -17.67 2.82 13.43
CA GLU A 494 -18.84 2.86 12.53
C GLU A 494 -18.65 3.82 11.34
N HIS A 495 -17.93 4.93 11.56
CA HIS A 495 -17.64 5.89 10.49
C HIS A 495 -16.66 5.28 9.47
N LEU A 496 -15.62 4.59 9.94
CA LEU A 496 -14.67 3.89 9.08
C LEU A 496 -15.32 2.69 8.36
N LEU A 497 -16.20 1.93 9.01
CA LEU A 497 -16.97 0.85 8.37
C LEU A 497 -17.88 1.38 7.27
N GLY A 498 -18.64 2.45 7.54
CA GLY A 498 -19.46 3.12 6.52
C GLY A 498 -18.62 3.66 5.36
N SER A 499 -17.42 4.12 5.65
CA SER A 499 -16.44 4.59 4.66
C SER A 499 -15.89 3.45 3.79
N ILE A 500 -15.51 2.32 4.39
CA ILE A 500 -15.05 1.11 3.69
C ILE A 500 -16.16 0.56 2.78
N ALA A 501 -17.41 0.57 3.24
CA ALA A 501 -18.57 0.16 2.47
C ALA A 501 -18.80 0.96 1.17
N THR A 502 -18.18 2.13 1.03
CA THR A 502 -18.24 2.91 -0.22
C THR A 502 -17.30 2.38 -1.31
N LEU A 503 -16.31 1.55 -0.95
CA LEU A 503 -15.36 0.99 -1.91
C LEU A 503 -16.04 -0.06 -2.79
N ARG A 504 -15.73 -0.06 -4.08
CA ARG A 504 -16.25 -1.07 -4.99
C ARG A 504 -15.69 -2.45 -4.60
N GLY A 505 -16.57 -3.43 -4.47
CA GLY A 505 -16.18 -4.80 -4.15
C GLY A 505 -15.65 -5.00 -2.72
N ALA A 506 -15.84 -4.05 -1.79
CA ALA A 506 -15.41 -4.17 -0.39
C ALA A 506 -15.86 -5.46 0.30
N SER A 507 -17.04 -5.96 -0.07
CA SER A 507 -17.60 -7.23 0.39
C SER A 507 -16.78 -8.44 -0.02
N ASP A 508 -16.09 -8.32 -1.14
CA ASP A 508 -15.43 -9.43 -1.80
C ASP A 508 -13.95 -9.48 -1.40
N TRP A 509 -13.45 -8.48 -0.66
CA TRP A 509 -12.07 -8.43 -0.17
C TRP A 509 -11.76 -9.67 0.68
N LEU A 510 -10.67 -10.38 0.37
CA LEU A 510 -10.22 -11.53 1.17
C LEU A 510 -10.00 -11.16 2.64
N SER A 511 -9.61 -9.91 2.92
CA SER A 511 -9.45 -9.38 4.28
C SER A 511 -10.78 -9.24 5.04
N ASN A 512 -11.91 -9.17 4.34
CA ASN A 512 -13.27 -9.09 4.90
C ASN A 512 -13.94 -10.47 5.04
N GLN A 513 -13.35 -11.51 4.44
CA GLN A 513 -13.87 -12.87 4.51
C GLN A 513 -13.28 -13.57 5.74
N SER A 514 -14.02 -13.53 6.85
CA SER A 514 -13.66 -14.27 8.08
C SER A 514 -13.39 -15.73 7.73
N GLY A 515 -12.11 -16.12 7.82
CA GLY A 515 -11.69 -17.50 7.66
C GLY A 515 -11.90 -18.17 6.31
N GLY A 516 -12.01 -17.41 5.21
CA GLY A 516 -12.04 -17.99 3.86
C GLY A 516 -13.39 -18.56 3.42
N GLN A 517 -14.50 -18.27 4.12
CA GLN A 517 -15.84 -18.62 3.61
C GLN A 517 -16.46 -17.44 2.83
N VAL A 518 -16.53 -17.61 1.51
CA VAL A 518 -17.24 -16.73 0.57
C VAL A 518 -18.74 -17.00 0.65
N GLN A 519 -19.52 -16.19 1.38
CA GLN A 519 -20.95 -15.97 1.09
C GLN A 519 -21.42 -14.60 1.61
N THR A 520 -21.87 -13.71 0.71
CA THR A 520 -22.42 -12.39 1.04
C THR A 520 -23.84 -12.25 0.50
N GLU A 521 -24.84 -12.04 1.37
CA GLU A 521 -26.14 -11.48 0.99
C GLU A 521 -26.24 -10.03 1.46
N CYS A 522 -26.69 -9.14 0.55
CA CYS A 522 -26.95 -7.73 0.82
C CYS A 522 -28.43 -7.53 1.16
N SER A 523 -28.78 -6.66 2.11
CA SER A 523 -30.18 -6.26 2.36
C SER A 523 -30.29 -4.77 2.68
N GLU A 524 -31.34 -4.13 2.15
CA GLU A 524 -31.68 -2.74 2.44
C GLU A 524 -32.65 -2.66 3.63
N ILE A 525 -32.27 -1.90 4.66
CA ILE A 525 -33.16 -1.55 5.77
C ILE A 525 -33.22 -0.03 5.88
N GLY A 526 -34.43 0.52 5.79
CA GLY A 526 -34.68 1.96 5.98
C GLY A 526 -34.05 2.87 4.91
N GLY A 527 -33.74 2.38 3.71
CA GLY A 527 -33.10 3.16 2.65
C GLY A 527 -31.57 3.26 2.76
N HIS A 528 -30.97 2.54 3.71
CA HIS A 528 -29.53 2.38 3.82
C HIS A 528 -29.13 0.93 3.50
N ARG A 529 -28.03 0.75 2.74
CA ARG A 529 -27.43 -0.57 2.52
C ARG A 529 -26.72 -0.98 3.81
N VAL A 530 -27.19 -2.06 4.42
CA VAL A 530 -26.59 -2.62 5.64
C VAL A 530 -25.96 -3.96 5.27
N TRP A 531 -24.70 -4.12 5.60
CA TRP A 531 -23.95 -5.36 5.36
C TRP A 531 -24.22 -6.34 6.50
N TYR A 532 -24.66 -7.54 6.15
CA TYR A 532 -24.79 -8.64 7.09
C TYR A 532 -23.83 -9.75 6.69
N LEU A 533 -22.98 -10.18 7.62
CA LEU A 533 -22.35 -11.50 7.57
C LEU A 533 -23.41 -12.51 8.05
N ASN A 534 -23.74 -13.48 7.19
CA ASN A 534 -25.03 -14.19 7.18
C ASN A 534 -25.48 -14.79 8.53
N ARG A 535 -26.74 -14.54 8.90
CA ARG A 535 -27.56 -15.43 9.75
C ARG A 535 -28.23 -16.41 8.81
N SER A 536 -27.81 -17.67 8.79
CA SER A 536 -28.54 -18.73 8.10
C SER A 536 -30.02 -18.68 8.52
N LYS A 537 -30.91 -18.34 7.57
CA LYS A 537 -32.35 -18.56 7.76
C LYS A 537 -32.55 -20.08 7.86
N PRO A 538 -33.24 -20.59 8.90
CA PRO A 538 -33.66 -21.98 8.87
C PRO A 538 -34.65 -22.11 7.72
N GLU A 539 -34.32 -22.97 6.75
CA GLU A 539 -35.28 -23.44 5.77
C GLU A 539 -36.52 -23.91 6.53
N ARG A 540 -37.69 -23.34 6.20
CA ARG A 540 -38.96 -23.92 6.60
C ARG A 540 -39.03 -25.29 5.94
N VAL A 541 -38.71 -26.32 6.72
CA VAL A 541 -39.16 -27.69 6.43
C VAL A 541 -40.68 -27.61 6.37
N THR A 542 -41.22 -27.61 5.16
CA THR A 542 -42.63 -27.87 4.92
C THR A 542 -42.90 -29.27 5.46
N ARG A 543 -43.64 -29.34 6.56
CA ARG A 543 -44.34 -30.56 6.95
C ARG A 543 -45.27 -30.92 5.79
N GLU A 544 -44.89 -31.89 4.99
CA GLU A 544 -45.87 -32.65 4.23
C GLU A 544 -46.64 -33.51 5.23
N GLU A 545 -47.84 -33.04 5.54
CA GLU A 545 -48.89 -33.82 6.17
C GLU A 545 -49.24 -34.99 5.23
N GLY A 546 -49.10 -36.21 5.73
CA GLY A 546 -49.63 -37.37 5.05
C GLY A 546 -51.16 -37.31 5.01
N ALA A 547 -51.73 -37.63 3.85
CA ALA A 547 -53.05 -38.25 3.76
C ALA A 547 -53.24 -38.92 2.38
N ARG A 548 -53.31 -40.26 2.43
CA ARG A 548 -54.01 -41.21 1.55
C ARG A 548 -53.51 -41.43 0.12
#